data_AF-A0AAN8G6N1-F1
#
_entry.id   AF-A0AAN8G6N1-F1
#
_cell.length_a   1.000
_cell.length_b   1.000
_cell.length_c   1.000
_cell.angle_alpha   90.00
_cell.angle_beta   90.00
_cell.angle_gamma   90.00
#
_symmetry.space_group_name_H-M   'P 1'
#
loop_
_entity.id
_entity.type
_entity.pdbx_description
1 polymer ?
#
loop_
_entity_poly.entity_id
_entity_poly.type
_entity_poly.pdbx_seq_one_letter_code
_entity_poly.pdbx_strand_id
1 'polypeptide(L)'
;MSNKQPPKRVHVSSSSGDEIFDADLAQINSSLISIQEQLKCMVIIDSLDETLKSFFKKVRTEIRNDIKAEMSQELDQIKTSLAEEKTKVQTLIVERDNLKSEMLQVISNQEQLELDVKESIKLGNRNEQYSRKKNIKILGLKENEGEDLKQEIKRLAHELADIQLGDTQIVAIHRLPSKYRDRPRPIILKLL
;
A
#
# COMPACT_ATOMS: atom_id res chain seq x y z
N MET A 1 -131.74 -16.05 -70.72
CA MET A 1 -132.63 -15.06 -70.10
C MET A 1 -131.81 -14.05 -69.32
N SER A 2 -132.13 -12.77 -69.53
CA SER A 2 -131.90 -11.57 -68.70
C SER A 2 -130.50 -11.18 -68.19
N ASN A 3 -129.99 -10.13 -68.84
CA ASN A 3 -129.25 -8.98 -68.31
C ASN A 3 -129.52 -8.61 -66.85
N LYS A 4 -128.47 -8.18 -66.11
CA LYS A 4 -128.42 -7.02 -65.19
C LYS A 4 -126.97 -6.49 -65.05
N GLN A 5 -126.76 -5.21 -65.36
CA GLN A 5 -125.56 -4.36 -65.15
C GLN A 5 -125.60 -3.66 -63.75
N PRO A 6 -124.59 -2.85 -63.31
CA PRO A 6 -123.31 -3.18 -62.64
C PRO A 6 -123.24 -2.55 -61.21
N PRO A 7 -122.08 -2.54 -60.50
CA PRO A 7 -121.53 -1.21 -60.21
C PRO A 7 -119.98 -1.08 -60.23
N LYS A 8 -119.58 0.12 -60.68
CA LYS A 8 -118.41 0.98 -60.39
C LYS A 8 -117.13 0.40 -59.74
N ARG A 9 -116.03 0.64 -60.48
CA ARG A 9 -114.63 0.69 -60.01
C ARG A 9 -114.45 1.64 -58.82
N VAL A 10 -113.70 1.21 -57.82
CA VAL A 10 -112.95 2.07 -56.89
C VAL A 10 -111.47 1.84 -57.17
N HIS A 11 -110.79 2.91 -57.60
CA HIS A 11 -109.35 2.99 -57.72
C HIS A 11 -108.81 3.24 -56.31
N VAL A 12 -107.97 2.34 -55.78
CA VAL A 12 -107.16 2.61 -54.58
C VAL A 12 -105.71 2.37 -54.97
N SER A 13 -104.99 3.48 -55.10
CA SER A 13 -103.53 3.54 -55.15
C SER A 13 -102.95 3.02 -53.83
N SER A 14 -102.04 2.05 -53.88
CA SER A 14 -101.26 1.61 -52.70
C SER A 14 -99.79 2.02 -52.88
N SER A 15 -99.46 3.24 -52.45
CA SER A 15 -98.11 3.82 -52.38
C SER A 15 -97.43 3.48 -51.05
N SER A 16 -97.22 2.19 -50.77
CA SER A 16 -96.69 1.76 -49.45
C SER A 16 -95.56 0.73 -49.53
N GLY A 17 -95.09 0.40 -50.75
CA GLY A 17 -93.96 -0.51 -50.96
C GLY A 17 -92.62 0.21 -51.05
N ASP A 18 -92.54 1.30 -51.82
CA ASP A 18 -91.25 1.92 -52.17
C ASP A 18 -90.60 2.69 -50.99
N GLU A 19 -91.37 3.31 -50.10
CA GLU A 19 -90.82 4.01 -48.92
C GLU A 19 -90.21 3.06 -47.87
N ILE A 20 -90.72 1.82 -47.77
CA ILE A 20 -90.19 0.81 -46.84
C ILE A 20 -88.87 0.26 -47.37
N PHE A 21 -88.77 0.01 -48.68
CA PHE A 21 -87.54 -0.46 -49.31
C PHE A 21 -86.42 0.59 -49.30
N ASP A 22 -86.72 1.87 -49.51
CA ASP A 22 -85.73 2.95 -49.44
C ASP A 22 -85.25 3.22 -48.00
N ALA A 23 -86.14 3.10 -47.01
CA ALA A 23 -85.77 3.21 -45.59
C ALA A 23 -84.88 2.04 -45.15
N ASP A 24 -85.20 0.81 -45.57
CA ASP A 24 -84.38 -0.37 -45.31
C ASP A 24 -83.01 -0.26 -46.01
N LEU A 25 -82.95 0.27 -47.23
CA LEU A 25 -81.71 0.48 -47.96
C LEU A 25 -80.82 1.56 -47.30
N ALA A 26 -81.42 2.65 -46.81
CA ALA A 26 -80.71 3.69 -46.06
C ALA A 26 -80.22 3.18 -44.70
N GLN A 27 -81.00 2.34 -44.02
CA GLN A 27 -80.61 1.69 -42.78
C GLN A 27 -79.47 0.69 -43.00
N ILE A 28 -79.48 -0.07 -44.09
CA ILE A 28 -78.38 -0.96 -44.48
C ILE A 28 -77.12 -0.16 -44.82
N ASN A 29 -77.23 0.95 -45.56
CA ASN A 29 -76.08 1.78 -45.91
C ASN A 29 -75.46 2.47 -44.68
N SER A 30 -76.27 2.99 -43.76
CA SER A 30 -75.76 3.56 -42.50
C SER A 30 -75.10 2.50 -41.62
N SER A 31 -75.66 1.28 -41.60
CA SER A 31 -75.06 0.14 -40.91
C SER A 31 -73.73 -0.27 -41.54
N LEU A 32 -73.64 -0.28 -42.88
CA LEU A 32 -72.40 -0.56 -43.61
C LEU A 32 -71.31 0.48 -43.35
N ILE A 33 -71.66 1.77 -43.34
CA ILE A 33 -70.73 2.85 -43.01
C ILE A 33 -70.21 2.70 -41.59
N SER A 34 -71.11 2.43 -40.63
CA SER A 34 -70.75 2.19 -39.23
C SER A 34 -69.82 0.97 -39.08
N ILE A 35 -70.12 -0.14 -39.77
CA ILE A 35 -69.29 -1.35 -39.78
C ILE A 35 -67.91 -1.08 -40.40
N GLN A 36 -67.86 -0.31 -41.49
CA GLN A 36 -66.62 0.07 -42.16
C GLN A 36 -65.73 0.94 -41.26
N GLU A 37 -66.32 1.89 -40.53
CA GLU A 37 -65.61 2.78 -39.61
C GLU A 37 -65.09 2.00 -38.39
N GLN A 38 -65.87 1.05 -37.88
CA GLN A 38 -65.47 0.14 -36.80
C GLN A 38 -64.33 -0.81 -37.21
N LEU A 39 -64.40 -1.40 -38.41
CA LEU A 39 -63.33 -2.27 -38.93
C LEU A 39 -62.01 -1.51 -39.14
N LYS A 40 -62.09 -0.24 -39.56
CA LYS A 40 -60.92 0.62 -39.77
C LYS A 40 -60.20 0.95 -38.45
N CYS A 41 -60.94 1.13 -37.36
CA CYS A 41 -60.36 1.34 -36.04
C CYS A 41 -59.75 0.06 -35.44
N MET A 42 -60.35 -1.12 -35.68
CA MET A 42 -59.89 -2.39 -35.10
C MET A 42 -58.53 -2.85 -35.65
N VAL A 43 -58.30 -2.76 -36.96
CA VAL A 43 -57.06 -3.20 -37.62
C VAL A 43 -55.83 -2.36 -37.23
N ILE A 44 -56.05 -1.07 -36.91
CA ILE A 44 -54.97 -0.16 -36.54
C ILE A 44 -54.51 -0.40 -35.09
N ILE A 45 -55.44 -0.69 -34.18
CA ILE A 45 -55.14 -0.89 -32.75
C ILE A 45 -54.32 -2.16 -32.52
N ASP A 46 -54.69 -3.28 -33.15
CA ASP A 46 -53.96 -4.55 -33.00
C ASP A 46 -52.54 -4.46 -33.58
N SER A 47 -52.38 -3.76 -34.71
CA SER A 47 -51.06 -3.50 -35.30
C SER A 47 -50.19 -2.60 -34.42
N LEU A 48 -50.80 -1.62 -33.76
CA LEU A 48 -50.13 -0.70 -32.86
C LEU A 48 -49.65 -1.42 -31.59
N ASP A 49 -50.48 -2.29 -31.01
CA ASP A 49 -50.13 -3.08 -29.83
C ASP A 49 -48.94 -4.01 -30.08
N GLU A 50 -48.88 -4.67 -31.25
CA GLU A 50 -47.73 -5.49 -31.62
C GLU A 50 -46.46 -4.65 -31.85
N THR A 51 -46.58 -3.47 -32.48
CA THR A 51 -45.43 -2.56 -32.59
C THR A 51 -44.93 -2.07 -31.23
N LEU A 52 -45.84 -1.71 -30.30
CA LEU A 52 -45.50 -1.30 -28.94
C LEU A 52 -44.84 -2.44 -28.16
N LYS A 53 -45.40 -3.65 -28.18
CA LYS A 53 -44.77 -4.83 -27.56
C LYS A 53 -43.38 -5.09 -28.11
N SER A 54 -43.22 -5.00 -29.43
CA SER A 54 -41.91 -5.20 -30.07
C SER A 54 -40.91 -4.11 -29.67
N PHE A 55 -41.35 -2.85 -29.55
CA PHE A 55 -40.54 -1.72 -29.12
C PHE A 55 -40.11 -1.88 -27.66
N PHE A 56 -41.04 -2.14 -26.74
CA PHE A 56 -40.72 -2.38 -25.33
C PHE A 56 -39.80 -3.60 -25.14
N LYS A 57 -39.98 -4.65 -25.96
CA LYS A 57 -39.08 -5.81 -25.93
C LYS A 57 -37.67 -5.43 -26.36
N LYS A 58 -37.52 -4.63 -27.43
CA LYS A 58 -36.23 -4.11 -27.90
C LYS A 58 -35.55 -3.22 -26.85
N VAL A 59 -36.26 -2.24 -26.31
CA VAL A 59 -35.75 -1.36 -25.23
C VAL A 59 -35.33 -2.19 -24.03
N ARG A 60 -36.13 -3.18 -23.61
CA ARG A 60 -35.78 -4.07 -22.50
C ARG A 60 -34.52 -4.91 -22.78
N THR A 61 -34.32 -5.35 -24.02
CA THR A 61 -33.12 -6.10 -24.39
C THR A 61 -31.88 -5.22 -24.46
N GLU A 62 -31.99 -3.99 -24.99
CA GLU A 62 -30.89 -3.04 -25.04
C GLU A 62 -30.44 -2.64 -23.64
N ILE A 63 -31.36 -2.20 -22.77
CA ILE A 63 -31.06 -1.87 -21.38
C ILE A 63 -30.39 -3.05 -20.65
N ARG A 64 -30.90 -4.28 -20.86
CA ARG A 64 -30.30 -5.48 -20.26
C ARG A 64 -28.87 -5.71 -20.75
N ASN A 65 -28.62 -5.50 -22.04
CA ASN A 65 -27.30 -5.72 -22.64
C ASN A 65 -26.32 -4.67 -22.17
N ASP A 66 -26.74 -3.40 -22.09
CA ASP A 66 -25.90 -2.28 -21.62
C ASP A 66 -25.52 -2.48 -20.15
N ILE A 67 -26.50 -2.78 -19.28
CA ILE A 67 -26.22 -3.10 -17.87
C ILE A 67 -25.26 -4.29 -17.76
N LYS A 68 -25.46 -5.34 -18.56
CA LYS A 68 -24.59 -6.51 -18.53
C LYS A 68 -23.17 -6.16 -19.00
N ALA A 69 -23.03 -5.30 -20.01
CA ALA A 69 -21.74 -4.86 -20.53
C ALA A 69 -20.99 -4.02 -19.49
N GLU A 70 -21.63 -3.01 -18.90
CA GLU A 70 -21.04 -2.16 -17.85
C GLU A 70 -20.64 -2.99 -16.63
N MET A 71 -21.55 -3.86 -16.14
CA MET A 71 -21.23 -4.75 -15.02
C MET A 71 -20.07 -5.70 -15.31
N SER A 72 -19.97 -6.23 -16.54
CA SER A 72 -18.84 -7.11 -16.90
C SER A 72 -17.53 -6.33 -16.90
N GLN A 73 -17.55 -5.10 -17.42
CA GLN A 73 -16.39 -4.22 -17.44
C GLN A 73 -15.90 -3.86 -16.03
N GLU A 74 -16.80 -3.47 -15.12
CA GLU A 74 -16.45 -3.18 -13.73
C GLU A 74 -15.89 -4.42 -13.02
N LEU A 75 -16.50 -5.59 -13.23
CA LEU A 75 -16.01 -6.84 -12.66
C LEU A 75 -14.60 -7.18 -13.14
N ASP A 76 -14.28 -6.93 -14.40
CA ASP A 76 -12.95 -7.19 -14.95
C ASP A 76 -11.91 -6.17 -14.46
N GLN A 77 -12.30 -4.91 -14.27
CA GLN A 77 -11.45 -3.90 -13.61
C GLN A 77 -11.15 -4.30 -12.16
N ILE A 78 -12.17 -4.70 -11.39
CA ILE A 78 -12.00 -5.14 -10.00
C ILE A 78 -11.07 -6.35 -9.92
N LYS A 79 -11.25 -7.36 -10.80
CA LYS A 79 -10.36 -8.53 -10.84
C LYS A 79 -8.91 -8.15 -11.12
N THR A 80 -8.71 -7.22 -12.05
CA THR A 80 -7.37 -6.75 -12.42
C THR A 80 -6.70 -6.06 -11.23
N SER A 81 -7.39 -5.09 -10.62
CA SER A 81 -6.91 -4.39 -9.42
C SER A 81 -6.65 -5.34 -8.25
N LEU A 82 -7.53 -6.34 -8.04
CA LEU A 82 -7.35 -7.34 -7.00
C LEU A 82 -6.12 -8.23 -7.24
N ALA A 83 -5.87 -8.60 -8.50
CA ALA A 83 -4.68 -9.37 -8.87
C ALA A 83 -3.41 -8.56 -8.63
N GLU A 84 -3.38 -7.29 -9.05
CA GLU A 84 -2.26 -6.39 -8.82
C GLU A 84 -2.00 -6.20 -7.32
N GLU A 85 -3.03 -5.93 -6.53
CA GLU A 85 -2.86 -5.72 -5.09
C GLU A 85 -2.39 -6.99 -4.38
N LYS A 86 -2.88 -8.16 -4.80
CA LYS A 86 -2.38 -9.46 -4.32
C LYS A 86 -0.89 -9.63 -4.62
N THR A 87 -0.42 -9.24 -5.80
CA THR A 87 1.02 -9.31 -6.12
C THR A 87 1.85 -8.37 -5.26
N LYS A 88 1.38 -7.14 -5.01
CA LYS A 88 2.07 -6.19 -4.11
C LYS A 88 2.18 -6.73 -2.69
N VAL A 89 1.09 -7.29 -2.16
CA VAL A 89 1.08 -7.91 -0.83
C VAL A 89 2.09 -9.06 -0.75
N GLN A 90 2.17 -9.89 -1.79
CA GLN A 90 3.14 -10.98 -1.83
C GLN A 90 4.59 -10.47 -1.84
N THR A 91 4.88 -9.44 -2.62
CA THR A 91 6.21 -8.80 -2.65
C THR A 91 6.57 -8.22 -1.29
N LEU A 92 5.66 -7.48 -0.65
CA LEU A 92 5.87 -6.90 0.67
C LEU A 92 6.11 -7.98 1.75
N ILE A 93 5.45 -9.13 1.63
CA ILE A 93 5.68 -10.27 2.53
C ILE A 93 7.13 -10.76 2.41
N VAL A 94 7.62 -10.95 1.18
CA VAL A 94 9.00 -11.40 0.91
C VAL A 94 10.02 -10.37 1.40
N GLU A 95 9.81 -9.08 1.11
CA GLU A 95 10.70 -8.01 1.58
C GLU A 95 10.76 -7.95 3.11
N ARG A 96 9.61 -8.06 3.78
CA ARG A 96 9.54 -8.09 5.25
C ARG A 96 10.28 -9.29 5.83
N ASP A 97 10.21 -10.46 5.20
CA ASP A 97 10.95 -11.64 5.65
C ASP A 97 12.46 -11.50 5.44
N ASN A 98 12.88 -10.92 4.31
CA ASN A 98 14.29 -10.61 4.05
C ASN A 98 14.85 -9.60 5.07
N LEU A 99 14.15 -8.48 5.28
CA LEU A 99 14.54 -7.46 6.26
C LEU A 99 14.63 -8.03 7.68
N LYS A 100 13.71 -8.92 8.04
CA LYS A 100 13.75 -9.60 9.34
C LYS A 100 15.01 -10.47 9.48
N SER A 101 15.38 -11.19 8.41
CA SER A 101 16.59 -12.02 8.41
C SER A 101 17.86 -11.16 8.52
N GLU A 102 17.95 -10.07 7.77
CA GLU A 102 19.08 -9.13 7.84
C GLU A 102 19.20 -8.50 9.23
N MET A 103 18.07 -8.10 9.84
CA MET A 103 18.06 -7.53 11.19
C MET A 103 18.60 -8.51 12.23
N LEU A 104 18.21 -9.79 12.15
CA LEU A 104 18.73 -10.83 13.04
C LEU A 104 20.24 -11.04 12.87
N GLN A 105 20.73 -10.98 11.63
CA GLN A 105 22.17 -11.09 11.35
C GLN A 105 22.95 -9.90 11.93
N VAL A 106 22.42 -8.67 11.77
CA VAL A 106 23.03 -7.47 12.33
C VAL A 106 23.09 -7.53 13.85
N ILE A 107 22.01 -7.96 14.52
CA ILE A 107 21.98 -8.14 15.97
C ILE A 107 23.07 -9.12 16.42
N SER A 108 23.15 -10.29 15.77
CA SER A 108 24.16 -11.29 16.10
C SER A 108 25.59 -10.77 15.91
N ASN A 109 25.85 -10.05 14.82
CA ASN A 109 27.15 -9.45 14.57
C ASN A 109 27.50 -8.37 15.60
N GLN A 110 26.51 -7.56 16.01
CA GLN A 110 26.71 -6.54 17.04
C GLN A 110 27.08 -7.17 18.38
N GLU A 111 26.37 -8.23 18.79
CA GLU A 111 26.66 -8.95 20.03
C GLU A 111 28.09 -9.52 20.02
N GLN A 112 28.51 -10.12 18.90
CA GLN A 112 29.87 -10.62 18.75
C GLN A 112 30.91 -9.49 18.84
N LEU A 113 30.67 -8.38 18.16
CA LEU A 113 31.57 -7.24 18.17
C LEU A 113 31.71 -6.64 19.58
N GLU A 114 30.62 -6.57 20.35
CA GLU A 114 30.66 -6.10 21.73
C GLU A 114 31.52 -7.01 22.63
N LEU A 115 31.48 -8.33 22.41
CA LEU A 115 32.34 -9.27 23.12
C LEU A 115 33.81 -9.06 22.75
N ASP A 116 34.10 -8.97 21.45
CA ASP A 116 35.46 -8.79 20.94
C ASP A 116 36.09 -7.47 21.43
N VAL A 117 35.30 -6.40 21.48
CA VAL A 117 35.72 -5.09 22.03
C VAL A 117 36.03 -5.22 23.51
N LYS A 118 35.16 -5.88 24.30
CA LYS A 118 35.40 -6.09 25.74
C LYS A 118 36.67 -6.90 25.98
N GLU A 119 36.92 -7.94 25.19
CA GLU A 119 38.13 -8.74 25.29
C GLU A 119 39.37 -7.93 24.90
N SER A 120 39.30 -7.18 23.80
CA SER A 120 40.38 -6.31 23.32
C SER A 120 40.77 -5.26 24.37
N ILE A 121 39.80 -4.65 25.04
CA ILE A 121 40.05 -3.71 26.14
C ILE A 121 40.76 -4.41 27.31
N LYS A 122 40.29 -5.59 27.72
CA LYS A 122 40.93 -6.37 28.79
C LYS A 122 42.37 -6.72 28.44
N LEU A 123 42.62 -7.17 27.21
CA LEU A 123 43.95 -7.51 26.74
C LEU A 123 44.87 -6.28 26.67
N GLY A 124 44.36 -5.15 26.15
CA GLY A 124 45.08 -3.88 26.10
C GLY A 124 45.50 -3.40 27.49
N ASN A 125 44.56 -3.36 28.44
CA ASN A 125 44.82 -2.99 29.83
C ASN A 125 45.86 -3.92 30.48
N ARG A 126 45.72 -5.23 30.24
CA ARG A 126 46.64 -6.23 30.77
C ARG A 126 48.05 -6.01 30.22
N ASN A 127 48.19 -5.79 28.91
CA ASN A 127 49.48 -5.53 28.27
C ASN A 127 50.11 -4.22 28.75
N GLU A 128 49.32 -3.17 28.93
CA GLU A 128 49.77 -1.89 29.48
C GLU A 128 50.31 -2.04 30.92
N GLN A 129 49.57 -2.76 31.77
CA GLN A 129 50.00 -3.08 33.13
C GLN A 129 51.30 -3.90 33.15
N TYR A 130 51.39 -4.95 32.31
CA TYR A 130 52.61 -5.74 32.19
C TYR A 130 53.80 -4.89 31.74
N SER A 131 53.61 -3.99 30.77
CA SER A 131 54.66 -3.10 30.29
C SER A 131 55.13 -2.10 31.34
N ARG A 132 54.29 -1.75 32.32
CA ARG A 132 54.60 -0.78 33.38
C ARG A 132 54.96 -1.40 34.72
N LYS A 133 54.90 -2.73 34.86
CA LYS A 133 55.10 -3.43 36.14
C LYS A 133 56.44 -3.12 36.82
N LYS A 134 57.48 -2.83 36.03
CA LYS A 134 58.82 -2.47 36.51
C LYS A 134 59.16 -0.98 36.36
N ASN A 135 58.16 -0.16 36.06
CA ASN A 135 58.32 1.28 35.94
C ASN A 135 57.99 1.95 37.27
N ILE A 136 58.93 2.71 37.81
CA ILE A 136 58.75 3.56 38.98
C ILE A 136 58.59 4.99 38.49
N LYS A 137 57.55 5.67 38.98
CA LYS A 137 57.29 7.08 38.69
C LYS A 137 57.73 7.93 39.87
N ILE A 138 58.63 8.86 39.62
CA ILE A 138 59.19 9.75 40.65
C ILE A 138 58.64 11.15 40.41
N LEU A 139 58.12 11.77 41.47
CA LEU A 139 57.43 13.05 41.43
C LEU A 139 58.16 14.06 42.30
N GLY A 140 58.13 15.35 41.90
CA GLY A 140 58.62 16.44 42.73
C GLY A 140 60.14 16.61 42.78
N LEU A 141 60.92 15.77 42.10
CA LEU A 141 62.36 15.96 41.99
C LEU A 141 62.65 17.22 41.17
N LYS A 142 63.35 18.21 41.76
CA LYS A 142 63.68 19.48 41.10
C LYS A 142 64.44 19.23 39.79
N GLU A 143 64.16 20.03 38.77
CA GLU A 143 64.88 19.98 37.50
C GLU A 143 66.12 20.88 37.56
N ASN A 144 67.26 20.34 37.13
CA ASN A 144 68.51 21.08 37.00
C ASN A 144 69.02 20.96 35.56
N GLU A 145 69.69 21.99 35.08
CA GLU A 145 70.32 21.97 33.75
C GLU A 145 71.50 20.98 33.75
N GLY A 146 71.56 20.09 32.76
CA GLY A 146 72.57 19.02 32.70
C GLY A 146 72.39 17.90 33.74
N GLU A 147 71.18 17.67 34.24
CA GLU A 147 70.91 16.64 35.25
C GLU A 147 71.33 15.22 34.83
N ASP A 148 72.14 14.55 35.67
CA ASP A 148 72.36 13.11 35.58
C ASP A 148 71.35 12.38 36.48
N LEU A 149 70.21 12.03 35.87
CA LEU A 149 69.13 11.34 36.56
C LEU A 149 69.56 9.97 37.12
N LYS A 150 70.51 9.27 36.49
CA LYS A 150 70.93 7.94 36.98
C LYS A 150 71.66 8.08 38.30
N GLN A 151 72.62 8.99 38.37
CA GLN A 151 73.40 9.24 39.60
C GLN A 151 72.52 9.79 40.71
N GLU A 152 71.63 10.73 40.38
CA GLU A 152 70.71 11.32 41.35
C GLU A 152 69.80 10.27 41.99
N ILE A 153 69.22 9.38 41.18
CA ILE A 153 68.36 8.30 41.71
C ILE A 153 69.15 7.25 42.49
N LYS A 154 70.37 6.91 42.08
CA LYS A 154 71.23 6.01 42.86
C LYS A 154 71.53 6.58 44.24
N ARG A 155 71.87 7.88 44.29
CA ARG A 155 72.12 8.58 45.56
C ARG A 155 70.87 8.55 46.44
N LEU A 156 69.70 8.91 45.90
CA LEU A 156 68.44 8.91 46.65
C LEU A 156 68.02 7.51 47.12
N ALA A 157 68.23 6.47 46.30
CA ALA A 157 67.91 5.09 46.67
C ALA A 157 68.78 4.59 47.84
N HIS A 158 70.06 4.97 47.84
CA HIS A 158 70.98 4.66 48.93
C HIS A 158 70.63 5.46 50.20
N GLU A 159 70.40 6.77 50.08
CA GLU A 159 70.10 7.66 51.23
C GLU A 159 68.76 7.33 51.90
N LEU A 160 67.72 7.04 51.12
CA LEU A 160 66.36 6.89 51.66
C LEU A 160 65.98 5.45 52.01
N ALA A 161 66.59 4.47 51.34
CA ALA A 161 66.16 3.08 51.44
C ALA A 161 67.31 2.08 51.63
N ASP A 162 68.57 2.54 51.73
CA ASP A 162 69.77 1.71 51.82
C ASP A 162 69.88 0.69 50.65
N ILE A 163 69.41 1.09 49.46
CA ILE A 163 69.42 0.24 48.26
C ILE A 163 70.59 0.64 47.36
N GLN A 164 71.48 -0.32 47.08
CA GLN A 164 72.54 -0.16 46.10
C GLN A 164 72.04 -0.55 44.70
N LEU A 165 71.81 0.46 43.85
CA LEU A 165 71.41 0.27 42.45
C LEU A 165 72.63 0.23 41.52
N GLY A 166 72.82 -0.90 40.84
CA GLY A 166 73.82 -1.06 39.78
C GLY A 166 73.40 -0.41 38.46
N ASP A 167 74.36 -0.05 37.60
CA ASP A 167 74.07 0.57 36.28
C ASP A 167 73.27 -0.33 35.35
N THR A 168 73.49 -1.65 35.44
CA THR A 168 72.80 -2.65 34.63
C THR A 168 71.35 -2.88 35.07
N GLN A 169 70.98 -2.45 36.28
CA GLN A 169 69.62 -2.60 36.81
C GLN A 169 68.68 -1.51 36.29
N ILE A 170 69.22 -0.39 35.80
CA ILE A 170 68.46 0.73 35.24
C ILE A 170 68.42 0.59 33.71
N VAL A 171 67.28 0.12 33.19
CA VAL A 171 67.06 -0.07 31.75
C VAL A 171 66.89 1.28 31.06
N ALA A 172 66.07 2.16 31.64
CA ALA A 172 65.81 3.48 31.08
C ALA A 172 65.42 4.46 32.19
N ILE A 173 65.84 5.71 32.04
CA ILE A 173 65.42 6.81 32.92
C ILE A 173 65.30 8.09 32.12
N HIS A 174 64.18 8.79 32.22
CA HIS A 174 63.97 10.08 31.59
C HIS A 174 62.79 10.84 32.22
N ARG A 175 62.79 12.16 32.05
CA ARG A 175 61.65 13.03 32.38
C ARG A 175 60.52 12.80 31.38
N LEU A 176 59.29 12.71 31.88
CA LEU A 176 58.10 12.75 31.06
C LEU A 176 57.73 14.19 30.68
N PRO A 177 57.16 14.41 29.48
CA PRO A 177 56.57 15.70 29.17
C PRO A 177 55.46 16.04 30.16
N SER A 178 55.45 17.28 30.66
CA SER A 178 54.42 17.82 31.54
C SER A 178 53.73 18.99 30.86
N LYS A 179 52.41 19.12 31.06
CA LYS A 179 51.64 20.30 30.64
C LYS A 179 51.85 21.48 31.58
N TYR A 180 52.27 21.22 32.82
CA TYR A 180 52.46 22.23 33.85
C TYR A 180 53.90 22.72 33.84
N ARG A 181 54.09 24.04 33.69
CA ARG A 181 55.42 24.69 33.70
C ARG A 181 55.93 24.95 35.11
N ASP A 182 55.03 25.16 36.07
CA ASP A 182 55.38 25.55 37.45
C ASP A 182 55.71 24.36 38.36
N ARG A 183 55.80 23.15 37.81
CA ARG A 183 56.08 21.91 38.57
C ARG A 183 57.16 21.11 37.87
N PRO A 184 58.08 20.47 38.62
CA PRO A 184 59.05 19.58 38.03
C PRO A 184 58.37 18.41 37.29
N ARG A 185 58.85 18.10 36.10
CA ARG A 185 58.39 17.00 35.26
C ARG A 185 58.61 15.66 35.98
N PRO A 186 57.63 14.75 35.96
CA PRO A 186 57.81 13.40 36.50
C PRO A 186 58.96 12.67 35.83
N ILE A 187 59.65 11.79 36.55
CA ILE A 187 60.63 10.87 35.98
C ILE A 187 59.99 9.48 35.89
N ILE A 188 60.20 8.79 34.77
CA ILE A 188 59.99 7.34 34.70
C ILE A 188 61.34 6.66 34.77
N LEU A 189 61.48 5.76 35.74
CA LEU A 189 62.57 4.83 35.88
C LEU A 189 62.07 3.42 35.52
N LYS A 190 62.71 2.76 34.57
CA LYS A 190 62.46 1.34 34.25
C LYS A 190 63.58 0.49 34.80
N LEU A 191 63.21 -0.45 35.67
CA LEU A 191 64.12 -1.44 36.24
C LEU A 191 64.08 -2.76 35.46
N LEU A 192 65.17 -3.53 35.56
CA LEU A 192 65.35 -4.80 34.84
C LEU A 192 64.35 -5.87 35.25
#